data_AF-A0A1I0SN74-F1
#
_entry.id   AF-A0A1I0SN74-F1
#
_cell.length_a   1.000
_cell.length_b   1.000
_cell.length_c   1.000
_cell.angle_alpha   90.00
_cell.angle_beta   90.00
_cell.angle_gamma   90.00
#
_symmetry.space_group_name_H-M   'P 1'
#
loop_
_entity.id
_entity.type
_entity.pdbx_description
1 polymer ?
#
loop_
_entity_poly.entity_id
_entity_poly.type
_entity_poly.pdbx_seq_one_letter_code
_entity_poly.pdbx_strand_id
1 'polypeptide(L)'
;MTDGGISARQRLDTPRGSRRFRVDIDVDAIGRTGENVARFLGTGRYLAIQTIIVVVWILLNVFALSLQWDPYPFILLNLAFSTQAAYAAPLILLAQNRQDDRDRVSLEEDRARAAQTKADTEFLARELAALRIAVGEVATRDYLRRELDDLRAVLADPALRDERARKKARRRGEEPDEQTRFDHSEDTRR
;
A
#
# COMPACT_ATOMS: atom_id res chain seq x y z
N MET A 1 30.26 63.90 -31.75
CA MET A 1 29.33 64.06 -30.61
C MET A 1 28.25 63.01 -30.78
N THR A 2 28.04 62.03 -29.92
CA THR A 2 28.47 61.82 -28.53
C THR A 2 28.61 60.33 -28.27
N ASP A 3 29.74 60.02 -27.62
CA ASP A 3 29.99 58.85 -26.79
C ASP A 3 28.88 58.66 -25.75
N GLY A 4 28.62 57.43 -25.33
CA GLY A 4 27.65 57.18 -24.26
C GLY A 4 27.43 55.72 -23.97
N GLY A 5 28.08 55.24 -22.89
CA GLY A 5 28.01 53.90 -22.34
C GLY A 5 26.61 53.27 -22.29
N ILE A 6 26.47 51.98 -22.07
CA ILE A 6 27.00 51.28 -20.90
C ILE A 6 27.03 49.78 -21.27
N SER A 7 28.23 49.24 -21.44
CA SER A 7 28.50 47.84 -21.12
C SER A 7 28.10 47.59 -19.66
N ALA A 8 27.61 46.39 -19.37
CA ALA A 8 27.45 45.84 -18.01
C ALA A 8 26.16 46.19 -17.24
N ARG A 9 24.98 46.04 -17.86
CA ARG A 9 23.81 45.55 -17.09
C ARG A 9 23.81 44.02 -17.07
N GLN A 10 24.75 43.48 -16.30
CA GLN A 10 24.41 42.60 -15.18
C GLN A 10 23.44 41.45 -15.53
N ARG A 11 23.89 40.53 -16.40
CA ARG A 11 23.41 39.15 -16.37
C ARG A 11 23.93 38.48 -15.10
N LEU A 12 23.25 38.76 -13.99
CA LEU A 12 23.58 38.31 -12.64
C LEU A 12 22.50 37.37 -12.12
N ASP A 13 22.07 36.42 -12.94
CA ASP A 13 21.00 35.47 -12.59
C ASP A 13 21.37 34.01 -12.88
N THR A 14 22.66 33.73 -13.12
CA THR A 14 23.14 32.35 -13.14
C THR A 14 23.84 32.10 -11.80
N PRO A 15 23.18 31.44 -10.82
CA PRO A 15 23.89 31.01 -9.64
C PRO A 15 25.02 30.09 -10.08
N ARG A 16 26.26 30.56 -9.94
CA ARG A 16 27.45 29.73 -10.14
C ARG A 16 27.32 28.60 -9.13
N GLY A 17 27.06 27.40 -9.63
CA GLY A 17 26.91 26.20 -8.82
C GLY A 17 28.10 26.06 -7.90
N SER A 18 27.91 26.37 -6.62
CA SER A 18 28.83 25.91 -5.59
C SER A 18 28.87 24.40 -5.75
N ARG A 19 30.07 23.88 -6.04
CA ARG A 19 30.35 22.44 -6.06
C ARG A 19 30.22 21.96 -4.62
N ARG A 20 28.98 21.89 -4.11
CA ARG A 20 28.68 21.23 -2.85
C ARG A 20 29.15 19.81 -3.04
N PHE A 21 30.12 19.40 -2.23
CA PHE A 21 30.44 18.00 -2.03
C PHE A 21 29.13 17.31 -1.65
N ARG A 22 28.44 16.76 -2.64
CA ARG A 22 27.26 15.94 -2.44
C ARG A 22 27.84 14.58 -2.09
N VAL A 23 27.98 14.33 -0.79
CA VAL A 23 28.28 12.99 -0.30
C VAL A 23 27.07 12.16 -0.69
N ASP A 24 27.19 11.43 -1.80
CA ASP A 24 26.17 10.51 -2.26
C ASP A 24 26.28 9.26 -1.38
N ILE A 25 25.69 9.37 -0.21
CA ILE A 25 25.54 8.24 0.71
C ILE A 25 24.55 7.31 0.03
N ASP A 26 25.03 6.18 -0.50
CA ASP A 26 24.18 5.15 -1.11
C ASP A 26 23.19 4.60 -0.07
N VAL A 27 21.96 5.10 -0.17
CA VAL A 27 20.84 4.80 0.73
C VAL A 27 20.47 3.33 0.65
N ASP A 28 20.72 2.64 -0.47
CA ASP A 28 20.39 1.23 -0.64
C ASP A 28 21.43 0.33 0.02
N ALA A 29 22.72 0.67 -0.07
CA ALA A 29 23.80 -0.03 0.62
C ALA A 29 23.63 0.03 2.15
N ILE A 30 23.23 1.19 2.68
CA ILE A 30 22.93 1.36 4.10
C ILE A 30 21.65 0.62 4.52
N GLY A 31 20.64 0.57 3.64
CA GLY A 31 19.39 -0.14 3.93
C GLY A 31 19.60 -1.62 4.21
N ARG A 32 20.34 -2.32 3.34
CA ARG A 32 20.65 -3.76 3.50
C ARG A 32 21.55 -4.02 4.71
N THR A 33 22.49 -3.12 4.97
CA THR A 33 23.38 -3.23 6.14
C THR A 33 22.62 -3.00 7.44
N GLY A 34 21.69 -2.04 7.45
CA GLY A 34 20.83 -1.71 8.58
C GLY A 34 19.89 -2.85 8.98
N GLU A 35 19.35 -3.60 8.02
CA GLU A 35 18.51 -4.77 8.32
C GLU A 35 19.30 -5.90 9.00
N ASN A 36 20.56 -6.10 8.61
CA ASN A 36 21.45 -7.05 9.28
C ASN A 36 21.84 -6.57 10.68
N VAL A 37 22.14 -5.28 10.84
CA VAL A 37 22.48 -4.67 12.13
C VAL A 37 21.30 -4.68 13.09
N ALA A 38 20.07 -4.41 12.62
CA ALA A 38 18.86 -4.45 13.44
C ALA A 38 18.59 -5.87 13.96
N ARG A 39 18.71 -6.90 13.10
CA ARG A 39 18.61 -8.30 13.51
C ARG A 39 19.71 -8.71 14.49
N PHE A 40 20.91 -8.16 14.32
CA PHE A 40 22.04 -8.42 15.20
C PHE A 40 21.89 -7.77 16.59
N LEU A 41 21.45 -6.50 16.65
CA LEU A 41 21.22 -5.76 17.89
C LEU A 41 19.98 -6.24 18.67
N GLY A 42 18.95 -6.74 17.98
CA GLY A 42 17.75 -7.30 18.61
C GLY A 42 17.95 -8.70 19.20
N THR A 43 19.07 -9.37 18.88
CA THR A 43 19.38 -10.69 19.42
C THR A 43 20.28 -10.55 20.66
N GLY A 44 19.98 -11.26 21.76
CA GLY A 44 20.81 -11.25 22.98
C GLY A 44 22.28 -11.64 22.80
N ARG A 45 22.64 -12.11 21.60
CA ARG A 45 24.01 -12.41 21.17
C ARG A 45 24.91 -11.18 21.11
N TYR A 46 24.39 -9.99 20.76
CA TYR A 46 25.19 -8.76 20.76
C TYR A 46 25.68 -8.41 22.18
N LEU A 47 24.74 -8.42 23.14
CA LEU A 47 25.05 -8.17 24.55
C LEU A 47 26.07 -9.18 25.09
N ALA A 48 25.89 -10.48 24.79
CA ALA A 48 26.82 -11.51 25.21
C ALA A 48 28.25 -11.28 24.67
N ILE A 49 28.40 -10.97 23.39
CA ILE A 49 29.71 -10.67 22.77
C ILE A 49 30.31 -9.41 23.40
N GLN A 50 29.53 -8.34 23.60
CA GLN A 50 29.99 -7.10 24.22
C GLN A 50 30.50 -7.35 25.65
N THR A 51 29.76 -8.12 26.46
CA THR A 51 30.17 -8.48 27.82
C THR A 51 31.47 -9.27 27.82
N ILE A 52 31.62 -10.25 26.91
CA ILE A 52 32.87 -11.02 26.79
C ILE A 52 34.04 -10.10 26.45
N ILE A 53 33.88 -9.19 25.48
CA ILE A 53 34.94 -8.23 25.11
C ILE A 53 35.35 -7.38 26.31
N VAL A 54 34.39 -6.83 27.06
CA VAL A 54 34.66 -6.02 28.25
C VAL A 54 35.40 -6.83 29.32
N VAL A 55 34.96 -8.07 29.58
CA VAL A 55 35.61 -8.96 30.55
C VAL A 55 37.04 -9.30 30.12
N VAL A 56 37.25 -9.69 28.86
CA VAL A 56 38.58 -9.99 28.32
C VAL A 56 39.49 -8.77 28.41
N TRP A 57 38.96 -7.57 28.12
CA TRP A 57 39.72 -6.33 28.20
C TRP A 57 40.12 -5.99 29.64
N ILE A 58 39.20 -6.14 30.60
CA ILE A 58 39.50 -5.97 32.02
C ILE A 58 40.59 -6.95 32.45
N LEU A 59 40.48 -8.23 32.07
CA LEU A 59 41.48 -9.25 32.38
C LEU A 59 42.84 -8.91 31.78
N LEU A 60 42.90 -8.54 30.49
CA LEU A 60 44.13 -8.10 29.83
C LEU A 60 44.78 -6.93 30.57
N ASN A 61 43.98 -5.94 30.99
CA ASN A 61 44.48 -4.76 31.69
C ASN A 61 45.02 -5.13 33.09
N VAL A 62 44.33 -6.01 33.82
CA VAL A 62 44.77 -6.53 35.13
C VAL A 62 46.03 -7.41 35.00
N PHE A 63 46.13 -8.29 34.02
CA PHE A 63 47.32 -9.13 33.82
C PHE A 63 48.51 -8.31 33.28
N ALA A 64 48.25 -7.24 32.53
CA ALA A 64 49.26 -6.29 32.08
C ALA A 64 49.76 -5.33 33.17
N LEU A 65 49.27 -5.44 34.43
CA LEU A 65 49.81 -4.71 35.59
C LEU A 65 51.31 -4.97 35.81
N SER A 66 51.83 -6.13 35.37
CA SER A 66 53.28 -6.41 35.38
C SER A 66 54.10 -5.45 34.50
N LEU A 67 53.48 -4.77 33.53
CA LEU A 67 54.11 -3.83 32.60
C LEU A 67 53.73 -2.37 32.85
N GLN A 68 52.95 -2.05 33.90
CA GLN A 68 52.50 -0.68 34.23
C GLN A 68 51.83 0.09 33.06
N TRP A 69 51.23 -0.62 32.10
CA TRP A 69 50.69 -0.02 30.88
C TRP A 69 49.45 0.86 31.09
N ASP A 70 48.69 0.69 32.18
CA ASP A 70 47.60 1.60 32.59
C ASP A 70 47.31 1.49 34.11
N PRO A 71 48.02 2.24 34.99
CA PRO A 71 47.77 2.25 36.44
C PRO A 71 46.40 2.85 36.77
N TYR A 72 45.81 2.45 37.91
CA TYR A 72 44.52 2.97 38.39
C TYR A 72 44.49 4.52 38.41
N PRO A 73 43.49 5.21 37.81
CA PRO A 73 42.19 4.75 37.31
C PRO A 73 42.16 4.61 35.78
N PHE A 74 42.20 3.39 35.25
CA PHE A 74 42.17 2.98 33.82
C PHE A 74 41.72 4.06 32.81
N ILE A 75 42.61 4.98 32.45
CA ILE A 75 42.24 6.19 31.69
C ILE A 75 41.91 5.82 30.24
N LEU A 76 42.61 4.82 29.71
CA LEU A 76 42.45 4.38 28.33
C LEU A 76 41.13 3.63 28.14
N LEU A 77 40.73 2.83 29.12
CA LEU A 77 39.44 2.12 29.10
C LEU A 77 38.28 3.12 29.10
N ASN A 78 38.38 4.13 29.96
CA ASN A 78 37.33 5.14 30.08
C ASN A 78 37.24 6.02 28.84
N LEU A 79 38.38 6.36 28.23
CA LEU A 79 38.43 7.11 26.97
C LEU A 79 37.86 6.30 25.80
N ALA A 80 38.16 5.00 25.72
CA ALA A 80 37.63 4.12 24.70
C ALA A 80 36.10 3.97 24.83
N PHE A 81 35.59 3.74 26.04
CA PHE A 81 34.15 3.63 26.28
C PHE A 81 33.40 4.95 26.00
N SER A 82 33.99 6.08 26.40
CA SER A 82 33.44 7.40 26.12
C SER A 82 33.35 7.67 24.61
N THR A 83 34.38 7.27 23.86
CA THR A 83 34.38 7.38 22.40
C THR A 83 33.35 6.43 21.76
N GLN A 84 33.24 5.20 22.27
CA GLN A 84 32.24 4.22 21.82
C GLN A 84 30.81 4.76 21.98
N ALA A 85 30.50 5.33 23.15
CA ALA A 85 29.20 5.95 23.41
C ALA A 85 28.94 7.16 22.49
N ALA A 86 29.96 8.01 22.28
CA ALA A 86 29.87 9.17 21.41
C ALA A 86 29.59 8.81 19.94
N TYR A 87 30.20 7.73 19.41
CA TYR A 87 29.93 7.27 18.04
C TYR A 87 28.62 6.49 17.91
N ALA A 88 28.12 5.89 18.99
CA ALA A 88 26.84 5.20 18.97
C ALA A 88 25.65 6.15 18.69
N ALA A 89 25.66 7.35 19.26
CA ALA A 89 24.59 8.34 19.10
C ALA A 89 24.23 8.67 17.63
N PRO A 90 25.18 9.06 16.75
CA PRO A 90 24.87 9.33 15.35
C PRO A 90 24.44 8.08 14.57
N LEU A 91 25.00 6.91 14.88
CA LEU A 91 24.61 5.66 14.22
C LEU A 91 23.18 5.25 14.57
N ILE A 92 22.79 5.41 15.85
CA ILE A 92 21.42 5.21 16.32
C ILE A 92 20.48 6.20 15.65
N LEU A 93 20.86 7.48 15.55
CA LEU A 93 20.04 8.51 14.91
C LEU A 93 19.80 8.22 13.42
N LEU A 94 20.81 7.72 12.70
CA LEU A 94 20.63 7.26 11.31
C LEU A 94 19.71 6.03 11.23
N ALA A 95 19.80 5.11 12.18
CA ALA A 95 18.92 3.95 12.23
C ALA A 95 17.46 4.35 12.51
N GLN A 96 17.25 5.31 13.43
CA GLN A 96 15.94 5.82 13.83
C GLN A 96 15.25 6.58 12.69
N ASN A 97 15.92 7.54 12.04
CA ASN A 97 15.32 8.28 10.91
C ASN A 97 14.76 7.33 9.83
N ARG A 98 15.43 6.19 9.60
CA ARG A 98 14.98 5.19 8.62
C ARG A 98 13.85 4.29 9.10
N GLN A 99 13.74 4.08 10.41
CA GLN A 99 12.57 3.41 10.98
C GLN A 99 11.37 4.34 10.84
N ASP A 100 11.51 5.61 11.20
CA ASP A 100 10.45 6.62 11.10
C ASP A 100 9.95 6.79 9.66
N ASP A 101 10.85 6.81 8.66
CA ASP A 101 10.47 6.87 7.25
C ASP A 101 9.68 5.64 6.79
N ARG A 102 10.08 4.42 7.21
CA ARG A 102 9.36 3.19 6.89
C ARG A 102 7.99 3.14 7.58
N ASP A 103 7.95 3.49 8.86
CA ASP A 103 6.73 3.51 9.66
C ASP A 103 5.74 4.53 9.07
N ARG A 104 6.24 5.66 8.58
CA ARG A 104 5.42 6.65 7.88
C ARG A 104 4.80 6.09 6.60
N VAL A 105 5.59 5.43 5.73
CA VAL A 105 5.07 4.83 4.49
C VAL A 105 4.03 3.74 4.81
N SER A 106 4.32 2.89 5.79
CA SER A 106 3.37 1.85 6.25
C SER A 106 2.05 2.46 6.74
N LEU A 107 2.11 3.55 7.52
CA LEU A 107 0.92 4.25 8.00
C LEU A 107 0.13 4.92 6.88
N GLU A 108 0.80 5.46 5.86
CA GLU A 108 0.16 6.06 4.69
C GLU A 108 -0.56 4.98 3.86
N GLU A 109 0.06 3.83 3.65
CA GLU A 109 -0.57 2.68 2.98
C GLU A 109 -1.79 2.15 3.75
N ASP A 110 -1.66 1.98 5.07
CA ASP A 110 -2.76 1.50 5.91
C ASP A 110 -3.95 2.45 5.88
N ARG A 111 -3.69 3.77 5.90
CA ARG A 111 -4.75 4.79 5.74
C ARG A 111 -5.42 4.69 4.38
N ALA A 112 -4.66 4.52 3.30
CA ALA A 112 -5.21 4.38 1.96
C ALA A 112 -6.08 3.12 1.84
N ARG A 113 -5.62 1.98 2.37
CA ARG A 113 -6.37 0.72 2.41
C ARG A 113 -7.64 0.83 3.25
N ALA A 114 -7.58 1.49 4.39
CA ALA A 114 -8.75 1.74 5.24
C ALA A 114 -9.79 2.61 4.53
N ALA A 115 -9.35 3.64 3.80
CA ALA A 115 -10.25 4.48 3.00
C ALA A 115 -10.92 3.70 1.85
N GLN A 116 -10.17 2.85 1.15
CA GLN A 116 -10.72 1.98 0.09
C GLN A 116 -11.73 0.98 0.66
N THR A 117 -11.36 0.26 1.72
CA THR A 117 -12.27 -0.68 2.40
C THR A 117 -13.55 0.01 2.84
N LYS A 118 -13.46 1.23 3.38
CA LYS A 118 -14.63 2.01 3.76
C LYS A 118 -15.51 2.31 2.53
N ALA A 119 -14.93 2.80 1.43
CA ALA A 119 -15.67 3.08 0.21
C ALA A 119 -16.36 1.83 -0.36
N ASP A 120 -15.66 0.69 -0.38
CA ASP A 120 -16.22 -0.59 -0.85
C ASP A 120 -17.38 -1.05 0.04
N THR A 121 -17.26 -0.93 1.36
CA THR A 121 -18.37 -1.27 2.27
C THR A 121 -19.57 -0.34 2.11
N GLU A 122 -19.34 0.96 1.89
CA GLU A 122 -20.42 1.91 1.61
C GLU A 122 -21.10 1.60 0.27
N PHE A 123 -20.33 1.23 -0.75
CA PHE A 123 -20.84 0.81 -2.05
C PHE A 123 -21.70 -0.44 -1.93
N LEU A 124 -21.16 -1.50 -1.30
CA LEU A 124 -21.89 -2.75 -1.07
C LEU A 124 -23.15 -2.53 -0.24
N ALA A 125 -23.12 -1.65 0.77
CA ALA A 125 -24.30 -1.32 1.57
C ALA A 125 -25.40 -0.64 0.73
N ARG A 126 -25.02 0.26 -0.20
CA ARG A 126 -25.96 0.92 -1.12
C ARG A 126 -26.53 -0.07 -2.13
N GLU A 127 -25.71 -0.92 -2.73
CA GLU A 127 -26.15 -1.98 -3.64
C GLU A 127 -27.10 -2.96 -2.95
N LEU A 128 -26.77 -3.38 -1.72
CA LEU A 128 -27.63 -4.26 -0.92
C LEU A 128 -28.97 -3.59 -0.58
N ALA A 129 -28.96 -2.29 -0.27
CA ALA A 129 -30.19 -1.53 -0.02
C ALA A 129 -31.05 -1.42 -1.30
N ALA A 130 -30.44 -1.14 -2.45
CA ALA A 130 -31.14 -1.10 -3.74
C ALA A 130 -31.72 -2.46 -4.12
N LEU A 131 -30.93 -3.54 -3.98
CA LEU A 131 -31.36 -4.91 -4.20
C LEU A 131 -32.51 -5.30 -3.26
N ARG A 132 -32.45 -4.89 -1.98
CA ARG A 132 -33.53 -5.14 -1.02
C ARG A 132 -34.84 -4.48 -1.44
N ILE A 133 -34.79 -3.26 -1.97
CA ILE A 133 -35.99 -2.55 -2.46
C ILE A 133 -36.54 -3.28 -3.69
N ALA A 134 -35.69 -3.58 -4.68
CA ALA A 134 -36.09 -4.29 -5.90
C ALA A 134 -36.71 -5.66 -5.60
N VAL A 135 -36.11 -6.44 -4.68
CA VAL A 135 -36.68 -7.73 -4.24
C VAL A 135 -37.95 -7.52 -3.44
N GLY A 136 -38.02 -6.48 -2.60
CA GLY A 136 -39.24 -6.13 -1.84
C GLY A 136 -40.44 -5.84 -2.74
N GLU A 137 -40.23 -5.17 -3.88
CA GLU A 137 -41.27 -4.88 -4.87
C GLU A 137 -41.71 -6.15 -5.63
N VAL A 138 -40.77 -6.98 -6.08
CA VAL A 138 -41.07 -8.19 -6.88
C VAL A 138 -41.63 -9.34 -6.02
N ALA A 139 -41.23 -9.43 -4.75
CA ALA A 139 -41.72 -10.43 -3.80
C ALA A 139 -42.91 -9.94 -2.97
N THR A 140 -43.72 -9.00 -3.48
CA THR A 140 -44.94 -8.60 -2.76
C THR A 140 -45.83 -9.84 -2.59
N ARG A 141 -46.28 -10.11 -1.36
CA ARG A 141 -47.12 -11.27 -0.97
C ARG A 141 -48.28 -11.52 -1.94
N ASP A 142 -48.84 -10.45 -2.50
CA ASP A 142 -49.96 -10.51 -3.44
C ASP A 142 -49.57 -11.00 -4.83
N TYR A 143 -48.34 -10.75 -5.30
CA TYR A 143 -47.84 -11.30 -6.56
C TYR A 143 -47.59 -12.81 -6.43
N LEU A 144 -46.88 -13.22 -5.36
CA LEU A 144 -46.65 -14.64 -5.08
C LEU A 144 -47.96 -15.39 -4.83
N ARG A 145 -48.95 -14.77 -4.17
CA ARG A 145 -50.29 -15.34 -4.03
C ARG A 145 -51.02 -15.45 -5.35
N ARG A 146 -50.99 -14.42 -6.20
CA ARG A 146 -51.62 -14.48 -7.52
C ARG A 146 -50.99 -15.57 -8.38
N GLU A 147 -49.67 -15.69 -8.41
CA GLU A 147 -48.99 -16.70 -9.21
C GLU A 147 -49.28 -18.12 -8.70
N LEU A 148 -49.28 -18.33 -7.38
CA LEU A 148 -49.71 -19.60 -6.77
C LEU A 148 -51.20 -19.89 -7.04
N ASP A 149 -52.06 -18.87 -7.00
CA ASP A 149 -53.49 -19.00 -7.28
C ASP A 149 -53.78 -19.26 -8.76
N ASP A 150 -52.93 -18.78 -9.66
CA ASP A 150 -53.01 -19.02 -11.09
C ASP A 150 -52.48 -20.41 -11.44
N LEU A 151 -51.36 -20.83 -10.83
CA LEU A 151 -50.83 -22.19 -10.94
C LEU A 151 -51.81 -23.23 -10.38
N ARG A 152 -52.41 -23.00 -9.20
CA ARG A 152 -53.42 -23.94 -8.67
C ARG A 152 -54.63 -24.03 -9.58
N ALA A 153 -55.08 -22.92 -10.19
CA ALA A 153 -56.25 -22.92 -11.08
C ALA A 153 -55.98 -23.74 -12.35
N VAL A 154 -54.76 -23.60 -12.91
CA VAL A 154 -54.30 -24.39 -14.06
C VAL A 154 -54.18 -25.87 -13.71
N LEU A 155 -53.77 -26.22 -12.49
CA LEU A 155 -53.66 -27.63 -12.05
C LEU A 155 -55.02 -28.25 -11.68
N ALA A 156 -55.96 -27.45 -11.16
CA ALA A 156 -57.28 -27.91 -10.73
C ALA A 156 -58.23 -28.16 -11.90
N ASP A 157 -58.04 -27.47 -13.03
CA ASP A 157 -58.93 -27.60 -14.20
C ASP A 157 -58.16 -28.10 -15.44
N PRO A 158 -58.36 -29.37 -15.86
CA PRO A 158 -57.68 -29.93 -17.02
C PRO A 158 -58.05 -29.22 -18.34
N ALA A 159 -59.22 -28.54 -18.41
CA ALA A 159 -59.63 -27.80 -19.60
C ALA A 159 -58.81 -26.51 -19.81
N LEU A 160 -58.44 -25.83 -18.71
CA LEU A 160 -57.65 -24.58 -18.76
C LEU A 160 -56.18 -24.82 -19.12
N ARG A 161 -55.63 -26.00 -18.80
CA ARG A 161 -54.30 -26.45 -19.24
C ARG A 161 -54.18 -26.48 -20.76
N ASP A 162 -55.17 -27.08 -21.42
CA ASP A 162 -55.19 -27.20 -22.88
C ASP A 162 -55.44 -25.85 -23.56
N GLU A 163 -56.29 -25.00 -22.98
CA GLU A 163 -56.58 -23.67 -23.53
C GLU A 163 -55.36 -22.74 -23.44
N ARG A 164 -54.64 -22.72 -22.32
CA ARG A 164 -53.39 -21.94 -22.18
C ARG A 164 -52.27 -22.49 -23.06
N ALA A 165 -52.13 -23.80 -23.21
CA ALA A 165 -51.16 -24.40 -24.13
C ALA A 165 -51.43 -23.97 -25.59
N ARG A 166 -52.70 -23.98 -26.01
CA ARG A 166 -53.12 -23.48 -27.33
C ARG A 166 -52.88 -21.97 -27.51
N LYS A 167 -53.16 -21.16 -26.47
CA LYS A 167 -52.93 -19.71 -26.51
C LYS A 167 -51.44 -19.35 -26.56
N LYS A 168 -50.58 -20.13 -25.89
CA LYS A 168 -49.12 -20.00 -25.94
C LYS A 168 -48.57 -20.41 -27.31
N ALA A 169 -49.11 -21.47 -27.92
CA ALA A 169 -48.75 -21.88 -29.27
C ALA A 169 -49.15 -20.83 -30.33
N ARG A 170 -50.34 -20.20 -30.18
CA ARG A 170 -50.75 -19.08 -31.04
C ARG A 170 -49.85 -17.85 -30.90
N ARG A 171 -49.52 -17.42 -29.69
CA ARG A 171 -48.60 -16.29 -29.46
C ARG A 171 -47.20 -16.54 -30.04
N ARG A 172 -46.72 -17.79 -30.04
CA ARG A 172 -45.42 -18.16 -30.62
C ARG A 172 -45.44 -18.19 -32.16
N GLY A 173 -46.61 -18.19 -32.80
CA GLY A 173 -46.76 -18.07 -34.26
C GLY A 173 -47.12 -16.65 -34.72
N GLU A 174 -47.22 -15.69 -33.79
CA GLU A 174 -47.65 -14.31 -34.04
C GLU A 174 -46.56 -13.29 -33.65
N GLU A 175 -45.33 -13.76 -33.36
CA GLU A 175 -44.14 -12.90 -33.46
C GLU A 175 -43.92 -12.61 -34.95
N PRO A 176 -44.02 -11.34 -35.40
CA PRO A 176 -43.67 -11.00 -36.77
C PRO A 176 -42.19 -11.29 -36.96
N ASP A 177 -41.87 -11.97 -38.04
CA ASP A 177 -40.52 -12.25 -38.50
C ASP A 177 -39.83 -10.91 -38.87
N GLU A 178 -39.41 -10.15 -37.86
CA GLU A 178 -38.62 -8.91 -38.00
C GLU A 178 -37.15 -9.25 -38.29
N GLN A 179 -36.94 -10.25 -39.16
CA GLN A 179 -35.64 -10.71 -39.61
C GLN A 179 -35.53 -10.74 -41.14
N THR A 180 -36.62 -10.45 -41.88
CA THR A 180 -36.58 -10.30 -43.35
C THR A 180 -36.41 -8.85 -43.84
N ARG A 181 -36.23 -7.88 -42.94
CA ARG A 181 -36.07 -6.44 -43.29
C ARG A 181 -34.65 -5.89 -43.06
N PHE A 182 -33.62 -6.74 -43.13
CA PHE A 182 -32.23 -6.32 -43.13
C PHE A 182 -31.40 -7.23 -44.04
N ASP A 183 -31.76 -7.31 -45.34
CA ASP A 183 -30.88 -7.95 -46.34
C ASP A 183 -30.96 -7.30 -47.74
N HIS A 184 -31.33 -6.01 -47.83
CA HIS A 184 -31.34 -5.33 -49.12
C HIS A 184 -30.83 -3.88 -49.08
N SER A 185 -29.68 -3.66 -48.46
CA SER A 185 -28.99 -2.37 -48.55
C SER A 185 -27.46 -2.44 -48.57
N GLU A 186 -26.87 -3.52 -49.08
CA GLU A 186 -25.42 -3.62 -49.33
C GLU A 186 -25.09 -4.01 -50.80
N ASP A 187 -25.79 -3.44 -51.78
CA ASP A 187 -25.36 -3.56 -53.18
C ASP A 187 -25.55 -2.26 -54.00
N THR A 188 -25.08 -1.14 -53.46
CA THR A 188 -24.82 0.08 -54.25
C THR A 188 -23.66 0.87 -53.62
N ARG A 189 -22.45 0.34 -53.69
CA ARG A 189 -21.20 1.12 -53.67
C ARG A 189 -20.10 0.36 -54.41
N ARG A 190 -20.14 0.45 -55.74
CA ARG A 190 -18.98 0.46 -56.61
C ARG A 190 -19.16 1.58 -57.62
#